data_AF-A0A529I137-F1
#
_entry.id   AF-A0A529I137-F1
#
_cell.length_a   1.000
_cell.length_b   1.000
_cell.length_c   1.000
_cell.angle_alpha   90.00
_cell.angle_beta   90.00
_cell.angle_gamma   90.00
#
_symmetry.space_group_name_H-M   'P 1'
#
loop_
_entity.id
_entity.type
_entity.pdbx_description
1 polymer ?
#
loop_
_entity_poly.entity_id
_entity_poly.type
_entity_poly.pdbx_seq_one_letter_code
_entity_poly.pdbx_strand_id
1 'polypeptide(L)' 'MIKTLRRWRTWIFNGIAAGAVLVPDILNAVTSVYWGDVISPKYLPYFALGVALVNIWMRPRAAVLPDDDEAQR' A
#
# COMPACT_ATOMS: atom_id res chain seq x y z
N MET A 1 3.56 -22.64 -0.08
CA MET A 1 2.38 -21.79 -0.27
C MET A 1 2.25 -20.69 0.80
N ILE A 2 2.13 -21.03 2.09
CA ILE A 2 1.99 -20.05 3.18
C ILE A 2 3.20 -19.11 3.31
N LYS A 3 4.44 -19.62 3.22
CA LYS A 3 5.67 -18.81 3.24
C LYS A 3 5.72 -17.80 2.08
N THR A 4 5.37 -18.25 0.87
CA THR A 4 5.29 -17.42 -0.36
C THR A 4 4.26 -16.31 -0.19
N LEU A 5 3.04 -16.64 0.25
CA LEU A 5 1.99 -15.65 0.48
C LEU A 5 2.40 -14.59 1.52
N ARG A 6 3.13 -15.00 2.58
CA ARG A 6 3.65 -14.10 3.62
C ARG A 6 4.68 -13.11 3.07
N ARG A 7 5.54 -13.54 2.14
CA ARG A 7 6.50 -12.67 1.43
C ARG A 7 5.80 -11.69 0.49
N TRP A 8 4.82 -12.16 -0.28
CA TRP A 8 4.11 -11.33 -1.26
C TRP A 8 3.11 -10.35 -0.63
N ARG A 9 2.59 -10.63 0.58
CA ARG A 9 1.64 -9.76 1.27
C ARG A 9 2.11 -8.31 1.30
N THR A 10 3.34 -8.06 1.72
CA THR A 10 3.83 -6.68 1.82
C THR A 10 3.94 -6.00 0.45
N TRP A 11 4.40 -6.71 -0.57
CA TRP A 11 4.47 -6.18 -1.94
C TRP A 11 3.08 -5.84 -2.50
N ILE A 12 2.11 -6.72 -2.29
CA ILE A 12 0.72 -6.51 -2.72
C ILE A 12 0.13 -5.28 -2.02
N PHE A 13 0.29 -5.17 -0.69
CA PHE A 13 -0.24 -4.02 0.04
C PHE A 13 0.47 -2.71 -0.31
N ASN A 14 1.78 -2.73 -0.54
CA ASN A 14 2.51 -1.56 -1.01
C ASN A 14 2.05 -1.14 -2.40
N GLY A 15 1.82 -2.08 -3.32
CA GLY A 15 1.28 -1.80 -4.65
C GLY A 15 -0.13 -1.18 -4.59
N ILE A 16 -1.01 -1.73 -3.74
CA ILE A 16 -2.36 -1.17 -3.54
C ILE A 16 -2.29 0.23 -2.92
N ALA A 17 -1.46 0.44 -1.89
CA ALA A 17 -1.30 1.75 -1.24
C ALA A 17 -0.72 2.79 -2.20
N ALA A 18 0.29 2.41 -2.99
CA ALA A 18 0.85 3.26 -4.02
C ALA A 18 -0.20 3.62 -5.08
N GLY A 19 -0.99 2.64 -5.53
CA GLY A 19 -2.11 2.89 -6.44
C GLY A 19 -3.15 3.84 -5.85
N ALA A 20 -3.58 3.60 -4.62
CA ALA A 20 -4.56 4.43 -3.91
C ALA A 20 -4.13 5.91 -3.77
N VAL A 21 -2.82 6.19 -3.74
CA VAL A 21 -2.28 7.55 -3.64
C VAL A 21 -1.96 8.16 -5.01
N LEU A 22 -1.39 7.38 -5.94
CA LEU A 22 -0.89 7.91 -7.21
C LEU A 22 -1.92 7.90 -8.35
N VAL A 23 -2.79 6.88 -8.41
CA VAL A 23 -3.88 6.82 -9.40
C VAL A 23 -4.75 8.07 -9.37
N PRO A 24 -5.09 8.66 -8.20
CA PRO A 24 -5.65 10.00 -8.11
C PRO A 24 -5.07 11.06 -9.03
N ASP A 25 -3.79 11.31 -8.84
CA ASP A 25 -3.13 12.43 -9.47
C ASP A 25 -2.94 12.15 -10.96
N ILE A 26 -2.72 10.88 -11.31
CA ILE A 26 -2.65 10.41 -12.71
C ILE A 26 -4.00 10.61 -13.41
N LEU A 27 -5.11 10.20 -12.80
CA LEU A 27 -6.45 10.37 -13.40
C LEU A 27 -6.82 11.85 -13.51
N ASN A 28 -6.45 12.66 -12.53
CA ASN A 28 -6.67 14.10 -12.61
C ASN A 28 -5.89 14.72 -13.77
N ALA A 29 -4.61 14.36 -13.92
CA ALA A 29 -3.74 14.88 -14.98
C ALA A 29 -4.16 14.45 -16.39
N VAL A 30 -4.74 13.24 -16.54
CA VAL A 30 -5.06 12.67 -17.87
C VAL A 30 -6.52 12.91 -18.26
N THR A 31 -7.46 12.86 -17.31
CA THR A 31 -8.91 12.87 -17.59
C THR A 31 -9.69 13.95 -16.83
N SER A 32 -9.02 14.80 -16.04
CA SER A 32 -9.65 15.80 -15.16
C SER A 32 -10.59 15.21 -14.09
N VAL A 33 -10.50 13.89 -13.83
CA VAL A 33 -11.30 13.23 -12.79
C VAL A 33 -10.59 13.47 -11.46
N TYR A 34 -11.29 14.04 -10.48
CA TYR A 34 -10.73 14.32 -9.18
C TYR A 34 -11.22 13.27 -8.17
N TRP A 35 -10.40 12.92 -7.17
CA TRP A 35 -10.87 11.97 -6.15
C TRP A 35 -12.05 12.48 -5.34
N GLY A 36 -12.23 13.80 -5.28
CA GLY A 36 -13.43 14.44 -4.73
C GLY A 36 -14.74 13.96 -5.39
N ASP A 37 -14.67 13.47 -6.63
CA ASP A 37 -15.83 12.95 -7.38
C ASP A 37 -16.22 11.53 -6.93
N VAL A 38 -15.26 10.77 -6.40
CA VAL A 38 -15.45 9.38 -5.92
C VAL A 38 -15.58 9.32 -4.41
N ILE A 39 -14.72 10.04 -3.70
CA ILE A 39 -14.68 10.20 -2.25
C ILE A 39 -14.98 11.65 -1.93
N SER A 40 -16.07 11.91 -1.20
CA SER A 40 -16.41 13.28 -0.79
C SER A 40 -15.20 13.98 -0.14
N PRO A 41 -14.94 15.27 -0.45
CA PRO A 41 -13.78 15.99 0.05
C PRO A 41 -13.60 15.96 1.57
N LYS A 42 -14.71 15.87 2.33
CA LYS A 42 -14.69 15.70 3.79
C LYS A 42 -13.95 14.44 4.25
N TYR A 43 -13.95 13.38 3.44
CA TYR A 43 -13.36 12.09 3.77
C TYR A 43 -11.95 11.89 3.23
N LEU A 44 -11.48 12.72 2.29
CA LEU A 44 -10.13 12.61 1.73
C LEU A 44 -9.01 12.59 2.77
N PRO A 45 -9.02 13.42 3.83
CA PRO A 45 -7.99 13.36 4.87
C PRO A 45 -7.96 12.02 5.60
N TYR A 46 -9.14 11.46 5.90
CA TYR A 46 -9.25 10.16 6.57
C TYR A 46 -8.84 9.01 5.67
N PHE A 47 -9.10 9.11 4.36
CA PHE A 47 -8.62 8.15 3.37
C PHE A 47 -7.08 8.12 3.32
N ALA A 48 -6.45 9.29 3.19
CA ALA A 48 -4.99 9.40 3.19
C ALA A 48 -4.37 8.86 4.50
N LEU A 49 -4.99 9.18 5.63
CA LEU A 49 -4.57 8.68 6.94
C LEU A 49 -4.75 7.16 7.06
N GLY A 50 -5.83 6.61 6.51
CA GLY A 50 -6.06 5.17 6.42
C GLY A 50 -4.99 4.45 5.59
N VAL A 51 -4.64 5.00 4.41
CA VAL A 51 -3.57 4.45 3.57
C VAL A 51 -2.22 4.46 4.31
N ALA A 52 -1.89 5.57 4.99
CA ALA A 52 -0.68 5.67 5.79
C ALA A 52 -0.65 4.67 6.96
N LEU A 53 -1.74 4.54 7.71
CA LEU A 53 -1.86 3.57 8.81
C LEU A 53 -1.73 2.12 8.32
N VAL A 54 -2.38 1.77 7.21
CA VAL A 54 -2.26 0.45 6.59
C VAL A 54 -0.83 0.20 6.12
N ASN A 55 -0.18 1.21 5.54
CA ASN A 55 1.22 1.10 5.12
C ASN A 55 2.16 0.83 6.32
N ILE A 56 1.98 1.55 7.43
CA ILE A 56 2.74 1.33 8.67
C ILE A 56 2.46 -0.05 9.25
N TRP A 57 1.19 -0.47 9.31
CA TRP A 57 0.80 -1.77 9.86
C TRP A 57 1.35 -2.94 9.02
N MET A 58 1.40 -2.74 7.70
CA MET A 58 1.89 -3.72 6.74
C MET A 58 3.38 -3.58 6.42
N ARG A 59 4.06 -2.63 7.07
CA ARG A 59 5.51 -2.41 6.95
C ARG A 59 6.22 -3.76 7.08
N PRO A 60 7.10 -4.12 6.12
CA PRO A 60 7.82 -5.38 6.20
C PRO A 60 8.66 -5.37 7.48
N ARG A 61 8.29 -6.24 8.43
CA ARG A 61 9.26 -6.71 9.42
C ARG A 61 10.19 -7.66 8.69
N ALA A 62 11.48 -7.66 9.05
CA ALA A 62 12.51 -8.46 8.38
C ALA A 62 11.93 -9.82 7.99
N ALA A 63 11.80 -10.03 6.68
CA ALA A 63 11.21 -11.23 6.10
C ALA A 63 12.18 -12.42 6.15
N VAL A 64 13.28 -12.24 6.88
CA VAL A 64 14.24 -13.27 7.27
C VAL A 64 13.50 -14.26 8.15
N LEU A 65 13.02 -15.33 7.51
CA LEU A 65 12.55 -16.50 8.23
C LEU A 65 13.78 -17.16 8.89
N PRO A 66 13.63 -17.84 10.03
CA PRO A 66 14.75 -18.53 10.69
C PRO A 66 15.50 -19.52 9.77
N ASP A 67 14.83 -19.98 8.70
CA ASP A 67 15.37 -20.92 7.71
C ASP A 67 15.94 -20.22 6.46
N ASP A 68 15.91 -18.89 6.37
CA ASP A 68 16.44 -18.15 5.21
C ASP A 68 17.97 -18.01 5.34
N ASP A 69 18.71 -18.15 4.23
CA ASP A 69 20.18 -18.00 4.21
C ASP A 69 20.63 -16.61 4.73
N GLU A 70 19.79 -15.59 4.56
CA GLU A 70 19.98 -14.24 5.09
C GLU A 70 19.90 -14.17 6.63
N ALA A 71 19.35 -15.20 7.29
CA ALA A 71 19.24 -15.32 8.75
C ALA A 71 20.50 -15.89 9.42
N GLN A 72 21.34 -16.59 8.65
CA GLN A 72 22.51 -17.31 9.15
C GLN A 72 23.83 -16.53 8.97
N ARG A 73 23.75 -15.27 8.52
CA ARG A 73 24.89 -14.36 8.37
C ARG A 73 25.04 -13.42 9.55
#